data_AF-A0A6N4SX25-F1
#
_entry.id   AF-A0A6N4SX25-F1
#
_cell.length_a   1.000
_cell.length_b   1.000
_cell.length_c   1.000
_cell.angle_alpha   90.00
_cell.angle_beta   90.00
_cell.angle_gamma   90.00
#
_symmetry.space_group_name_H-M   'P 1'
#
loop_
_entity.id
_entity.type
_entity.pdbx_description
1 polymer ?
#
loop_
_entity_poly.entity_id
_entity_poly.type
_entity_poly.pdbx_seq_one_letter_code
_entity_poly.pdbx_strand_id
1 'polypeptide(L)'
;MKGFLKKYLGFIYSTKETDPVSSTERAAIENTVEPQQPETPYVFKSAVEEEEGYEAFARYLSLRILNKSSLESFPEDAFFVRESLDDTITIIVLDYPASIEHLVRANAADWDKTEEELYERALKNIQETYHRVVVPYEGHPQAGMLTLTGDDAFKTSAVLYLEEYPALQGTHGALVALPDKDTFICKTIEDDISLEVGMQFLVHFTDETFYASESKISKQIYWYLNGEFTIIPYSIGIERMTYTLPFELEDRLY
;
A
#
# COMPACT_ATOMS: atom_id res chain seq x y z
N MET A 1 -6.88 12.39 -30.40
CA MET A 1 -5.67 12.02 -29.61
C MET A 1 -5.04 13.12 -28.73
N LYS A 2 -5.60 14.35 -28.60
CA LYS A 2 -5.06 15.37 -27.67
C LYS A 2 -6.02 15.85 -26.56
N GLY A 3 -7.26 15.36 -26.54
CA GLY A 3 -8.27 15.75 -25.53
C GLY A 3 -8.41 14.80 -24.32
N PHE A 4 -7.93 13.55 -24.43
CA PHE A 4 -8.20 12.49 -23.45
C PHE A 4 -7.19 12.47 -22.28
N LEU A 5 -5.89 12.68 -22.57
CA LEU A 5 -4.87 12.85 -21.52
C LEU A 5 -5.07 14.11 -20.66
N LYS A 6 -5.76 15.15 -21.17
CA LYS A 6 -5.94 16.41 -20.44
C LYS A 6 -6.97 16.31 -19.31
N LYS A 7 -7.94 15.38 -19.39
CA LYS A 7 -8.88 15.11 -18.30
C LYS A 7 -8.27 14.24 -17.20
N TYR A 8 -7.40 13.29 -17.55
CA TYR A 8 -6.72 12.42 -16.57
C TYR A 8 -5.61 13.17 -15.81
N LEU A 9 -4.83 14.03 -16.47
CA LEU A 9 -3.79 14.84 -15.82
C LEU A 9 -4.34 16.03 -15.03
N GLY A 10 -5.51 16.56 -15.39
CA GLY A 10 -6.14 17.68 -14.67
C GLY A 10 -6.67 17.33 -13.28
N PHE A 11 -6.84 16.03 -12.98
CA PHE A 11 -7.28 15.56 -11.67
C PHE A 11 -6.09 15.27 -10.71
N ILE A 12 -4.92 14.93 -11.25
CA ILE A 12 -3.73 14.54 -10.47
C ILE A 12 -2.88 15.74 -10.05
N TYR A 13 -2.88 16.84 -10.82
CA TYR A 13 -2.18 18.08 -10.44
C TYR A 13 -3.10 19.30 -10.58
N SER A 14 -3.79 19.66 -9.50
CA SER A 14 -4.42 20.98 -9.36
C SER A 14 -3.70 21.79 -8.28
N THR A 15 -2.62 22.46 -8.67
CA THR A 15 -2.03 23.55 -7.89
C THR A 15 -3.06 24.68 -7.77
N LYS A 16 -3.55 24.92 -6.54
CA LYS A 16 -4.33 26.13 -6.23
C LYS A 16 -3.37 27.33 -6.21
N GLU A 17 -3.29 28.05 -7.32
CA GLU A 17 -2.91 29.46 -7.27
C GLU A 17 -4.18 30.27 -6.95
N THR A 18 -4.19 30.83 -5.74
CA THR A 18 -5.10 31.90 -5.34
C THR A 18 -4.57 33.21 -5.90
N ASP A 19 -5.42 33.97 -6.58
CA ASP A 19 -5.45 35.41 -6.39
C ASP A 19 -6.86 35.99 -6.67
N PRO A 20 -7.22 37.12 -6.02
CA PRO A 20 -8.60 37.56 -5.83
C PRO A 20 -9.06 38.56 -6.91
N VAL A 21 -10.38 38.80 -7.00
CA VAL A 21 -11.00 40.14 -6.94
C VAL A 21 -12.51 40.11 -7.24
N SER A 22 -13.23 40.78 -6.33
CA SER A 22 -14.50 41.51 -6.36
C SER A 22 -15.74 41.00 -7.11
N SER A 23 -16.77 40.77 -6.28
CA SER A 23 -18.16 41.22 -6.39
C SER A 23 -18.55 42.14 -7.57
N THR A 24 -19.49 41.70 -8.42
CA THR A 24 -20.82 42.32 -8.54
C THR A 24 -21.79 41.42 -9.31
N GLU A 25 -23.08 41.61 -9.03
CA GLU A 25 -24.26 41.30 -9.86
C GLU A 25 -24.97 39.94 -9.74
N ARG A 26 -26.14 40.05 -9.07
CA ARG A 26 -27.27 39.13 -9.03
C ARG A 26 -27.95 39.07 -10.40
N ALA A 27 -28.19 37.87 -10.92
CA ALA A 27 -29.33 37.58 -11.78
C ALA A 27 -29.77 36.12 -11.61
N ALA A 28 -31.08 35.92 -11.52
CA ALA A 28 -31.72 34.63 -11.35
C ALA A 28 -31.44 33.68 -12.52
N ILE A 29 -31.09 32.42 -12.22
CA ILE A 29 -31.12 31.33 -13.19
C ILE A 29 -31.92 30.20 -12.55
N GLU A 30 -33.00 29.85 -13.24
CA GLU A 30 -33.94 28.79 -12.90
C GLU A 30 -33.23 27.42 -12.88
N ASN A 31 -33.55 26.63 -11.86
CA ASN A 31 -33.09 25.25 -11.69
C ASN A 31 -33.71 24.36 -12.78
N THR A 32 -33.01 24.19 -13.89
CA THR A 32 -33.25 23.08 -14.81
C THR A 32 -32.43 21.90 -14.32
N VAL A 33 -33.06 20.99 -13.59
CA VAL A 33 -32.46 19.70 -13.23
C VAL A 33 -32.40 18.88 -14.52
N GLU A 34 -31.25 18.88 -15.18
CA GLU A 34 -30.99 17.94 -16.28
C GLU A 34 -31.06 16.51 -15.74
N PRO A 35 -31.73 15.59 -16.44
CA PRO A 35 -31.70 14.18 -16.07
C PRO A 35 -30.24 13.70 -16.15
N GLN A 36 -29.69 13.29 -15.00
CA GLN A 36 -28.39 12.65 -14.91
C GLN A 36 -28.37 11.47 -15.89
N GLN A 37 -27.49 11.55 -16.89
CA GLN A 37 -27.25 10.44 -17.78
C GLN A 37 -26.76 9.25 -16.95
N PRO A 38 -27.20 8.02 -17.23
CA PRO A 38 -26.67 6.84 -16.55
C PRO A 38 -25.16 6.83 -16.77
N GLU A 39 -24.39 6.87 -15.67
CA GLU A 39 -22.94 6.81 -15.71
C GLU A 39 -22.56 5.51 -16.42
N THR A 40 -22.02 5.64 -17.63
CA THR A 40 -21.45 4.50 -18.35
C THR A 40 -20.34 3.92 -17.48
N PRO A 41 -20.33 2.60 -17.22
CA PRO A 41 -19.30 1.98 -16.42
C PRO A 41 -17.94 2.33 -17.02
N TYR A 42 -17.00 2.71 -16.17
CA TYR A 42 -15.66 3.06 -16.57
C TYR A 42 -14.96 1.83 -17.16
N VAL A 43 -14.82 1.76 -18.47
CA VAL A 43 -14.07 0.70 -19.16
C VAL A 43 -12.65 1.21 -19.45
N PHE A 44 -11.69 0.74 -18.67
CA PHE A 44 -10.28 1.01 -18.93
C PHE A 44 -9.80 0.11 -20.08
N LYS A 45 -9.25 0.70 -21.15
CA LYS A 45 -8.60 -0.05 -22.22
C LYS A 45 -7.14 -0.29 -21.85
N SER A 46 -6.79 -1.55 -21.58
CA SER A 46 -5.41 -1.98 -21.33
C SER A 46 -4.48 -1.55 -22.47
N ALA A 47 -3.23 -1.23 -22.14
CA ALA A 47 -2.18 -0.88 -23.11
C ALA A 47 -1.65 -2.08 -23.92
N VAL A 48 -2.09 -3.31 -23.61
CA VAL A 48 -1.77 -4.52 -24.37
C VAL A 48 -2.88 -4.77 -25.39
N GLU A 49 -2.68 -4.34 -26.64
CA GLU A 49 -3.51 -4.80 -27.76
C GLU A 49 -3.11 -6.25 -28.12
N GLU A 50 -4.10 -7.15 -28.23
CA GLU A 50 -4.08 -8.50 -28.86
C GLU A 50 -4.20 -9.76 -27.97
N GLU A 51 -4.26 -9.70 -26.64
CA GLU A 51 -4.57 -10.88 -25.83
C GLU A 51 -5.78 -10.64 -24.91
N GLU A 52 -6.84 -11.43 -25.09
CA GLU A 52 -8.07 -11.37 -24.30
C GLU A 52 -8.20 -12.57 -23.34
N GLY A 53 -8.83 -12.35 -22.19
CA GLY A 53 -9.11 -13.39 -21.20
C GLY A 53 -8.00 -13.62 -20.18
N TYR A 54 -8.28 -14.46 -19.18
CA TYR A 54 -7.42 -14.67 -18.01
C TYR A 54 -5.96 -15.00 -18.37
N GLU A 55 -5.73 -15.97 -19.26
CA GLU A 55 -4.38 -16.48 -19.58
C GLU A 55 -3.43 -15.40 -20.12
N ALA A 56 -3.98 -14.40 -20.82
CA ALA A 56 -3.25 -13.25 -21.32
C ALA A 56 -2.62 -12.42 -20.18
N PHE A 57 -3.44 -12.18 -19.15
CA PHE A 57 -3.14 -11.27 -18.05
C PHE A 57 -2.58 -11.98 -16.82
N ALA A 58 -2.74 -13.30 -16.70
CA ALA A 58 -2.39 -14.08 -15.53
C ALA A 58 -0.91 -13.96 -15.12
N ARG A 59 -0.01 -13.65 -16.05
CA ARG A 59 1.42 -13.41 -15.80
C ARG A 59 1.74 -12.00 -15.27
N TYR A 60 0.82 -11.05 -15.45
CA TYR A 60 0.97 -9.67 -15.01
C TYR A 60 0.24 -9.42 -13.68
N LEU A 61 -0.57 -10.36 -13.20
CA LEU A 61 -1.24 -10.20 -11.91
C LEU A 61 -0.20 -10.02 -10.79
N SER A 62 -0.41 -9.01 -9.97
CA SER A 62 0.43 -8.72 -8.81
C SER A 62 -0.43 -8.10 -7.70
N LEU A 63 0.13 -7.99 -6.50
CA LEU A 63 -0.55 -7.44 -5.32
C LEU A 63 0.13 -6.16 -4.87
N ARG A 64 -0.65 -5.14 -4.54
CA ARG A 64 -0.15 -3.90 -3.92
C ARG A 64 -0.85 -3.61 -2.62
N ILE A 65 -0.06 -3.14 -1.67
CA ILE A 65 -0.56 -2.59 -0.41
C ILE A 65 -0.67 -1.08 -0.56
N LEU A 66 -1.83 -0.54 -0.20
CA LEU A 66 -2.14 0.87 -0.22
C LEU A 66 -2.67 1.30 1.15
N ASN A 67 -2.61 2.60 1.43
CA ASN A 67 -3.37 3.14 2.55
C ASN A 67 -4.87 2.92 2.32
N LYS A 68 -5.64 2.60 3.36
CA LYS A 68 -7.10 2.37 3.27
C LYS A 68 -7.87 3.55 2.64
N SER A 69 -7.40 4.78 2.81
CA SER A 69 -8.02 5.96 2.18
C SER A 69 -7.79 6.09 0.67
N SER A 70 -6.89 5.29 0.09
CA SER A 70 -6.45 5.43 -1.32
C SER A 70 -7.57 5.17 -2.33
N LEU A 71 -8.61 4.44 -1.94
CA LEU A 71 -9.74 4.09 -2.81
C LEU A 71 -11.06 4.74 -2.43
N GLU A 72 -11.08 5.64 -1.44
CA GLU A 72 -12.31 6.30 -0.96
C GLU A 72 -13.07 7.06 -2.05
N SER A 73 -12.37 7.51 -3.11
CA SER A 73 -12.97 8.21 -4.24
C SER A 73 -13.58 7.29 -5.31
N PHE A 74 -13.48 5.97 -5.16
CA PHE A 74 -13.96 4.98 -6.13
C PHE A 74 -15.19 4.23 -5.58
N PRO A 75 -16.01 3.63 -6.47
CA PRO A 75 -17.07 2.72 -6.03
C PRO A 75 -16.50 1.56 -5.21
N GLU A 76 -17.21 1.16 -4.15
CA GLU A 76 -16.77 0.14 -3.18
C GLU A 76 -16.46 -1.22 -3.83
N ASP A 77 -17.17 -1.56 -4.91
CA ASP A 77 -17.04 -2.81 -5.66
C ASP A 77 -16.20 -2.70 -6.94
N ALA A 78 -15.53 -1.56 -7.17
CA ALA A 78 -14.75 -1.36 -8.39
C ALA A 78 -13.54 -2.29 -8.50
N PHE A 79 -12.94 -2.68 -7.37
CA PHE A 79 -11.67 -3.41 -7.31
C PHE A 79 -11.77 -4.67 -6.45
N PHE A 80 -10.80 -5.58 -6.65
CA PHE A 80 -10.53 -6.68 -5.74
C PHE A 80 -9.74 -6.15 -4.55
N VAL A 81 -10.35 -6.10 -3.36
CA VAL A 81 -9.80 -5.46 -2.16
C VAL A 81 -9.84 -6.45 -1.00
N ARG A 82 -8.72 -6.63 -0.32
CA ARG A 82 -8.61 -7.37 0.95
C ARG A 82 -7.96 -6.50 2.01
N GLU A 83 -8.39 -6.65 3.25
CA GLU A 83 -7.64 -6.10 4.38
C GLU A 83 -6.57 -7.13 4.77
N SER A 84 -5.29 -6.77 4.61
CA SER A 84 -4.15 -7.64 4.95
C SER A 84 -3.39 -7.18 6.19
N LEU A 85 -3.36 -5.86 6.42
CA LEU A 85 -2.88 -5.26 7.65
C LEU A 85 -3.85 -4.16 8.06
N ASP A 86 -4.02 -3.96 9.36
CA ASP A 86 -4.81 -2.85 9.89
C ASP A 86 -4.34 -1.50 9.30
N ASP A 87 -5.29 -0.65 8.91
CA ASP A 87 -5.09 0.65 8.22
C ASP A 87 -4.69 0.59 6.73
N THR A 88 -4.43 -0.61 6.22
CA THR A 88 -4.07 -0.83 4.82
C THR A 88 -5.12 -1.64 4.07
N ILE A 89 -5.01 -1.61 2.76
CA ILE A 89 -5.74 -2.51 1.87
C ILE A 89 -4.76 -3.11 0.87
N THR A 90 -5.00 -4.37 0.51
CA THR A 90 -4.31 -5.04 -0.58
C THR A 90 -5.22 -5.14 -1.78
N ILE A 91 -4.70 -4.76 -2.95
CA ILE A 91 -5.42 -4.85 -4.22
C ILE A 91 -4.66 -5.66 -5.25
N ILE A 92 -5.42 -6.19 -6.22
CA ILE A 92 -4.86 -6.83 -7.41
C ILE A 92 -4.57 -5.75 -8.46
N VAL A 93 -3.37 -5.82 -9.04
CA VAL A 93 -2.91 -4.95 -10.12
C VAL A 93 -2.36 -5.78 -11.29
N LEU A 94 -2.20 -5.14 -12.43
CA LEU A 94 -1.49 -5.64 -13.59
C LEU A 94 -0.14 -4.92 -13.68
N ASP A 95 0.94 -5.65 -13.47
CA ASP A 95 2.33 -5.19 -13.60
C ASP A 95 2.83 -5.41 -15.03
N TYR A 96 2.57 -4.44 -15.90
CA TYR A 96 3.13 -4.46 -17.25
C TYR A 96 4.56 -3.92 -17.26
N PRO A 97 5.39 -4.27 -18.26
CA PRO A 97 6.77 -3.80 -18.34
C PRO A 97 6.96 -2.26 -18.30
N ALA A 98 5.92 -1.49 -18.66
CA ALA A 98 5.97 -0.03 -18.73
C ALA A 98 4.94 0.69 -17.84
N SER A 99 4.04 -0.04 -17.17
CA SER A 99 2.96 0.56 -16.38
C SER A 99 2.41 -0.41 -15.35
N ILE A 100 1.83 0.14 -14.28
CA ILE A 100 1.09 -0.63 -13.28
C ILE A 100 -0.33 -0.10 -13.26
N GLU A 101 -1.29 -0.99 -13.40
CA GLU A 101 -2.71 -0.66 -13.54
C GLU A 101 -3.54 -1.43 -12.51
N HIS A 102 -4.55 -0.79 -11.91
CA HIS A 102 -5.46 -1.50 -11.00
C HIS A 102 -6.35 -2.47 -11.79
N LEU A 103 -6.53 -3.69 -11.28
CA LEU A 103 -7.47 -4.63 -11.88
C LEU A 103 -8.90 -4.27 -11.48
N VAL A 104 -9.63 -3.65 -12.40
CA VAL A 104 -11.06 -3.36 -12.25
C VAL A 104 -11.86 -4.66 -12.37
N ARG A 105 -12.82 -4.89 -11.46
CA ARG A 105 -13.64 -6.13 -11.45
C ARG A 105 -14.36 -6.35 -12.78
N ALA A 106 -14.88 -5.29 -13.40
CA ALA A 106 -15.56 -5.36 -14.68
C ALA A 106 -14.66 -5.94 -15.81
N ASN A 107 -13.34 -5.72 -15.76
CA ASN A 107 -12.40 -6.24 -16.75
C ASN A 107 -12.10 -7.73 -16.57
N ALA A 108 -12.31 -8.26 -15.35
CA ALA A 108 -12.08 -9.66 -15.00
C ALA A 108 -13.38 -10.48 -14.93
N ALA A 109 -14.54 -9.89 -15.22
CA ALA A 109 -15.84 -10.54 -15.04
C ALA A 109 -15.99 -11.83 -15.87
N ASP A 110 -15.38 -11.87 -17.06
CA ASP A 110 -15.48 -13.00 -18.00
C ASP A 110 -14.33 -14.03 -17.84
N TRP A 111 -13.48 -13.89 -16.81
CA TRP A 111 -12.29 -14.73 -16.65
C TRP A 111 -12.58 -16.12 -16.07
N ASP A 112 -13.81 -16.38 -15.61
CA ASP A 112 -14.20 -17.62 -14.92
C ASP A 112 -13.24 -17.98 -13.77
N LYS A 113 -12.86 -16.95 -13.00
CA LYS A 113 -11.97 -17.05 -11.84
C LYS A 113 -12.60 -16.44 -10.60
N THR A 114 -12.42 -17.14 -9.49
CA THR A 114 -12.75 -16.61 -8.17
C THR A 114 -11.73 -15.55 -7.75
N GLU A 115 -12.13 -14.67 -6.83
CA GLU A 115 -11.22 -13.69 -6.25
C GLU A 115 -10.02 -14.35 -5.55
N GLU A 116 -10.22 -15.52 -4.92
CA GLU A 116 -9.13 -16.29 -4.31
C GLU A 116 -8.11 -16.76 -5.34
N GLU A 117 -8.56 -17.37 -6.44
CA GLU A 117 -7.65 -17.82 -7.50
C GLU A 117 -6.84 -16.67 -8.10
N LEU A 118 -7.45 -15.49 -8.26
CA LEU A 118 -6.74 -14.30 -8.75
C LEU A 118 -5.69 -13.82 -7.74
N TYR A 119 -6.02 -13.84 -6.45
CA TYR A 119 -5.12 -13.40 -5.39
C TYR A 119 -3.95 -14.37 -5.22
N GLU A 120 -4.20 -15.68 -5.17
CA GLU A 120 -3.17 -16.72 -5.13
C GLU A 120 -2.23 -16.62 -6.34
N ARG A 121 -2.78 -16.42 -7.54
CA ARG A 121 -1.97 -16.24 -8.75
C ARG A 121 -1.10 -14.98 -8.66
N ALA A 122 -1.67 -13.87 -8.20
CA ALA A 122 -0.97 -12.60 -8.05
C ALA A 122 0.16 -12.68 -7.02
N LEU A 123 -0.09 -13.29 -5.86
CA LEU A 123 0.92 -13.53 -4.82
C LEU A 123 2.07 -14.38 -5.36
N LYS A 124 1.73 -15.49 -6.04
CA LYS A 124 2.70 -16.38 -6.66
C LYS A 124 3.58 -15.66 -7.69
N ASN A 125 3.01 -14.78 -8.51
CA ASN A 125 3.79 -13.99 -9.46
C ASN A 125 4.84 -13.11 -8.77
N ILE A 126 4.47 -12.45 -7.66
CA ILE A 126 5.43 -11.62 -6.91
C ILE A 126 6.58 -12.50 -6.40
N GLN A 127 6.27 -13.67 -5.83
CA GLN A 127 7.25 -14.61 -5.29
C GLN A 127 8.18 -15.18 -6.38
N GLU A 128 7.65 -15.49 -7.56
CA GLU A 128 8.41 -16.04 -8.69
C GLU A 128 9.24 -14.96 -9.43
N THR A 129 8.77 -13.72 -9.45
CA THR A 129 9.38 -12.63 -10.23
C THR A 129 10.46 -11.90 -9.44
N TYR A 130 10.16 -11.47 -8.21
CA TYR A 130 11.04 -10.60 -7.44
C TYR A 130 11.85 -11.41 -6.44
N HIS A 131 13.07 -11.75 -6.84
CA HIS A 131 14.03 -12.42 -5.98
C HIS A 131 14.67 -11.38 -5.05
N ARG A 132 14.20 -11.32 -3.81
CA ARG A 132 14.69 -10.37 -2.80
C ARG A 132 15.60 -11.06 -1.79
N VAL A 133 16.63 -10.34 -1.37
CA VAL A 133 17.56 -10.76 -0.34
C VAL A 133 17.39 -9.86 0.86
N VAL A 134 17.44 -10.44 2.05
CA VAL A 134 17.47 -9.69 3.31
C VAL A 134 18.83 -9.02 3.47
N VAL A 135 18.84 -7.71 3.64
CA VAL A 135 20.06 -6.92 3.83
C VAL A 135 19.91 -5.98 5.02
N PRO A 136 21.01 -5.60 5.69
CA PRO A 136 20.98 -4.54 6.69
C PRO A 136 20.50 -3.23 6.07
N TYR A 137 19.67 -2.49 6.80
CA TYR A 137 19.27 -1.15 6.42
C TYR A 137 20.40 -0.15 6.72
N GLU A 138 20.95 0.45 5.68
CA GLU A 138 22.15 1.30 5.78
C GLU A 138 21.88 2.68 6.40
N GLY A 139 20.62 3.13 6.45
CA GLY A 139 20.27 4.44 7.01
C GLY A 139 20.51 4.54 8.53
N HIS A 140 20.57 3.40 9.24
CA HIS A 140 20.89 3.39 10.66
C HIS A 140 21.56 2.05 11.09
N PRO A 141 22.83 1.81 10.72
CA PRO A 141 23.47 0.49 10.86
C PRO A 141 23.52 -0.03 12.30
N GLN A 142 23.58 0.86 13.28
CA GLN A 142 23.63 0.50 14.69
C GLN A 142 22.30 0.00 15.27
N ALA A 143 21.18 0.23 14.59
CA ALA A 143 19.87 -0.21 15.07
C ALA A 143 19.54 -1.65 14.68
N GLY A 144 20.40 -2.31 13.88
CA GLY A 144 20.19 -3.71 13.47
C GLY A 144 18.91 -3.91 12.64
N MET A 145 18.52 -2.89 11.89
CA MET A 145 17.34 -2.90 11.01
C MET A 145 17.64 -3.69 9.75
N LEU A 146 16.65 -4.39 9.24
CA LEU A 146 16.71 -5.20 8.03
C LEU A 146 15.71 -4.66 7.00
N THR A 147 16.07 -4.81 5.74
CA THR A 147 15.20 -4.49 4.59
C THR A 147 15.42 -5.53 3.50
N LEU A 148 14.71 -5.38 2.38
CA LEU A 148 14.80 -6.24 1.21
C LEU A 148 15.49 -5.50 0.07
N THR A 149 16.37 -6.18 -0.64
CA THR A 149 16.93 -5.69 -1.91
C THR A 149 15.86 -5.53 -2.96
N GLY A 150 16.12 -4.68 -3.95
CA GLY A 150 15.30 -4.53 -5.16
C GLY A 150 14.77 -3.10 -5.29
N ASP A 151 14.75 -2.62 -6.52
CA ASP A 151 14.18 -1.33 -6.90
C ASP A 151 12.88 -1.53 -7.68
N ASP A 152 12.12 -2.56 -7.31
CA ASP A 152 10.82 -2.88 -7.87
C ASP A 152 9.68 -2.18 -7.11
N ALA A 153 8.56 -2.00 -7.79
CA ALA A 153 7.43 -1.25 -7.27
C ALA A 153 6.51 -2.06 -6.32
N PHE A 154 6.97 -3.22 -5.85
CA PHE A 154 6.24 -4.21 -5.05
C PHE A 154 7.02 -4.65 -3.80
N LYS A 155 8.05 -3.90 -3.40
CA LYS A 155 8.86 -4.22 -2.23
C LYS A 155 8.01 -4.38 -0.96
N THR A 156 7.05 -3.49 -0.74
CA THR A 156 6.16 -3.55 0.42
C THR A 156 5.22 -4.74 0.39
N SER A 157 4.86 -5.25 -0.78
CA SER A 157 4.04 -6.46 -0.93
C SER A 157 4.72 -7.71 -0.36
N ALA A 158 6.04 -7.66 -0.09
CA ALA A 158 6.75 -8.72 0.61
C ALA A 158 6.18 -9.05 1.99
N VAL A 159 5.49 -8.09 2.63
CA VAL A 159 4.84 -8.32 3.93
C VAL A 159 3.74 -9.39 3.87
N LEU A 160 3.16 -9.63 2.68
CA LEU A 160 2.09 -10.62 2.47
C LEU A 160 2.59 -12.07 2.53
N TYR A 161 3.91 -12.27 2.49
CA TYR A 161 4.56 -13.58 2.53
C TYR A 161 5.84 -13.50 3.39
N LEU A 162 5.77 -12.72 4.47
CA LEU A 162 6.91 -12.45 5.35
C LEU A 162 7.47 -13.73 5.99
N GLU A 163 6.63 -14.75 6.15
CA GLU A 163 6.99 -16.08 6.64
C GLU A 163 8.10 -16.75 5.81
N GLU A 164 8.24 -16.39 4.53
CA GLU A 164 9.26 -16.91 3.62
C GLU A 164 10.66 -16.33 3.90
N TYR A 165 10.76 -15.34 4.80
CA TYR A 165 12.01 -14.73 5.23
C TYR A 165 12.31 -15.03 6.70
N PRO A 166 12.85 -16.23 7.04
CA PRO A 166 13.20 -16.58 8.42
C PRO A 166 14.18 -15.61 9.08
N ALA A 167 15.06 -14.98 8.30
CA ALA A 167 16.02 -13.99 8.80
C ALA A 167 15.36 -12.69 9.29
N LEU A 168 14.11 -12.44 8.91
CA LEU A 168 13.30 -11.32 9.38
C LEU A 168 12.46 -11.69 10.62
N GLN A 169 12.60 -12.91 11.15
CA GLN A 169 11.82 -13.41 12.28
C GLN A 169 12.75 -13.64 13.47
N GLY A 170 12.62 -12.80 14.50
CA GLY A 170 13.33 -12.98 15.76
C GLY A 170 12.64 -14.00 16.67
N THR A 171 13.28 -14.31 17.80
CA THR A 171 12.75 -15.24 18.80
C THR A 171 11.34 -14.88 19.27
N HIS A 172 11.04 -13.58 19.37
CA HIS A 172 9.75 -13.04 19.79
C HIS A 172 9.00 -12.37 18.63
N GLY A 173 9.34 -12.69 17.39
CA GLY A 173 8.78 -12.08 16.19
C GLY A 173 9.58 -10.88 15.71
N ALA A 174 8.91 -9.94 15.05
CA ALA A 174 9.55 -8.77 14.48
C ALA A 174 8.67 -7.52 14.50
N LEU A 175 9.29 -6.35 14.57
CA LEU A 175 8.65 -5.09 14.25
C LEU A 175 8.73 -4.87 12.73
N VAL A 176 7.65 -4.42 12.12
CA VAL A 176 7.52 -4.17 10.68
C VAL A 176 6.93 -2.78 10.46
N ALA A 177 7.52 -2.03 9.53
CA ALA A 177 7.06 -0.71 9.13
C ALA A 177 7.03 -0.55 7.60
N LEU A 178 5.94 0.06 7.12
CA LEU A 178 5.62 0.26 5.70
C LEU A 178 5.17 1.73 5.46
N PRO A 179 6.03 2.75 5.65
CA PRO A 179 5.61 4.15 5.56
C PRO A 179 5.11 4.55 4.17
N ASP A 180 5.71 4.01 3.13
CA ASP A 180 5.38 4.29 1.75
C ASP A 180 5.63 3.10 0.83
N LYS A 181 5.30 3.26 -0.46
CA LYS A 181 5.40 2.19 -1.46
C LYS A 181 6.80 1.59 -1.68
N ASP A 182 7.88 2.31 -1.33
CA ASP A 182 9.25 1.90 -1.63
C ASP A 182 10.00 1.42 -0.38
N THR A 183 9.41 1.58 0.80
CA THR A 183 10.06 1.37 2.09
C THR A 183 9.43 0.20 2.84
N PHE A 184 10.23 -0.85 3.02
CA PHE A 184 9.95 -1.97 3.90
C PHE A 184 11.09 -2.07 4.90
N ILE A 185 10.81 -1.90 6.20
CA ILE A 185 11.82 -2.07 7.25
C ILE A 185 11.30 -3.05 8.30
N CYS A 186 12.20 -3.91 8.75
CA CYS A 186 11.94 -4.90 9.77
C CYS A 186 13.03 -4.85 10.86
N LYS A 187 12.63 -5.08 12.12
CA LYS A 187 13.53 -5.31 13.25
C LYS A 187 13.16 -6.61 13.94
N THR A 188 14.06 -7.58 13.98
CA THR A 188 13.84 -8.80 14.77
C THR A 188 13.81 -8.48 16.26
N ILE A 189 12.94 -9.16 17.00
CA ILE A 189 12.81 -9.02 18.45
C ILE A 189 13.42 -10.27 19.10
N GLU A 190 14.57 -10.09 19.75
CA GLU A 190 15.27 -11.15 20.50
C GLU A 190 15.14 -10.99 22.01
N ASP A 191 14.98 -9.74 22.46
CA ASP A 191 14.90 -9.34 23.86
C ASP A 191 14.34 -7.91 23.99
N ASP A 192 14.14 -7.45 25.22
CA ASP A 192 13.66 -6.09 25.55
C ASP A 192 14.51 -4.98 24.93
N ILE A 193 15.82 -5.17 24.83
CA ILE A 193 16.74 -4.15 24.29
C ILE A 193 16.51 -3.99 22.80
N SER A 194 16.41 -5.11 22.07
CA SER A 194 16.16 -5.13 20.64
C SER A 194 14.80 -4.52 20.28
N LEU A 195 13.79 -4.72 21.12
CA LEU A 195 12.47 -4.09 21.02
C LEU A 195 12.56 -2.59 21.24
N GLU A 196 13.16 -2.14 22.33
CA GLU A 196 13.25 -0.72 22.68
C GLU A 196 14.01 0.08 21.62
N VAL A 197 15.17 -0.43 21.18
CA VAL A 197 15.94 0.17 20.07
C VAL A 197 15.11 0.18 18.79
N GLY A 198 14.37 -0.90 18.54
CA GLY A 198 13.47 -1.05 17.41
C GLY A 198 12.40 0.04 17.37
N MET A 199 11.65 0.18 18.46
CA MET A 199 10.55 1.13 18.61
C MET A 199 11.03 2.58 18.51
N GLN A 200 12.12 2.93 19.21
CA GLN A 200 12.67 4.28 19.17
C GLN A 200 13.02 4.74 17.75
N PHE A 201 13.64 3.85 16.96
CA PHE A 201 13.99 4.14 15.59
C PHE A 201 12.76 4.14 14.67
N LEU A 202 12.00 3.05 14.66
CA LEU A 202 10.94 2.82 13.68
C LEU A 202 9.81 3.85 13.83
N VAL A 203 9.45 4.27 15.03
CA VAL A 203 8.38 5.25 15.22
C VAL A 203 8.72 6.58 14.55
N HIS A 204 9.93 7.09 14.80
CA HIS A 204 10.35 8.37 14.23
C HIS A 204 10.58 8.25 12.71
N PHE A 205 11.31 7.22 12.29
CA PHE A 205 11.60 6.96 10.88
C PHE A 205 10.32 6.82 10.05
N THR A 206 9.33 6.06 10.56
CA THR A 206 8.07 5.80 9.85
C THR A 206 7.25 7.07 9.74
N ASP A 207 7.14 7.86 10.81
CA ASP A 207 6.39 9.13 10.79
C ASP A 207 7.00 10.13 9.80
N GLU A 208 8.33 10.32 9.84
CA GLU A 208 9.04 11.21 8.92
C GLU A 208 8.91 10.76 7.47
N THR A 209 9.17 9.47 7.19
CA THR A 209 9.10 8.91 5.83
C THR A 209 7.69 8.97 5.28
N PHE A 210 6.69 8.65 6.11
CA PHE A 210 5.29 8.74 5.72
C PHE A 210 4.92 10.17 5.30
N TYR A 211 5.25 11.20 6.08
CA TYR A 211 4.88 12.57 5.72
C TYR A 211 5.68 13.12 4.53
N ALA A 212 6.94 12.70 4.36
CA ALA A 212 7.77 13.08 3.24
C ALA A 212 7.32 12.42 1.92
N SER A 213 6.62 11.29 1.98
CA SER A 213 6.25 10.52 0.79
C SER A 213 5.01 11.03 0.07
N GLU A 214 5.05 10.95 -1.27
CA GLU A 214 3.89 11.15 -2.14
C GLU A 214 2.97 9.93 -2.19
N SER A 215 3.48 8.74 -1.84
CA SER A 215 2.78 7.45 -1.95
C SER A 215 2.72 6.75 -0.59
N LYS A 216 1.98 7.36 0.32
CA LYS A 216 1.78 6.94 1.72
C LYS A 216 1.09 5.59 1.82
N ILE A 217 1.61 4.71 2.68
CA ILE A 217 0.97 3.42 3.01
C ILE A 217 0.47 3.44 4.45
N SER A 218 1.35 3.40 5.46
CA SER A 218 0.92 3.31 6.86
C SER A 218 1.89 4.00 7.80
N LYS A 219 1.38 4.61 8.87
CA LYS A 219 2.23 5.09 9.96
C LYS A 219 2.46 4.03 11.04
N GLN A 220 1.74 2.92 10.96
CA GLN A 220 1.70 1.96 12.05
C GLN A 220 2.99 1.16 12.11
N ILE A 221 3.33 0.77 13.34
CA ILE A 221 4.33 -0.25 13.61
C ILE A 221 3.59 -1.54 13.94
N TYR A 222 3.86 -2.57 13.15
CA TYR A 222 3.24 -3.87 13.31
C TYR A 222 4.21 -4.81 14.03
N TRP A 223 3.72 -5.55 15.00
CA TRP A 223 4.36 -6.75 15.49
C TRP A 223 3.92 -7.93 14.62
N TYR A 224 4.87 -8.57 13.97
CA TYR A 224 4.67 -9.79 13.22
C TYR A 224 5.11 -11.00 14.02
N LEU A 225 4.22 -11.98 14.18
CA LEU A 225 4.52 -13.24 14.82
C LEU A 225 3.62 -14.35 14.24
N ASN A 226 4.22 -15.47 13.85
CA ASN A 226 3.50 -16.68 13.40
C ASN A 226 2.45 -16.43 12.30
N GLY A 227 2.73 -15.53 11.36
CA GLY A 227 1.80 -15.19 10.27
C GLY A 227 0.77 -14.12 10.62
N GLU A 228 0.75 -13.60 11.85
CA GLU A 228 -0.19 -12.59 12.29
C GLU A 228 0.49 -11.23 12.50
N PHE A 229 -0.21 -10.16 12.15
CA PHE A 229 0.21 -8.77 12.37
C PHE A 229 -0.68 -8.12 13.43
N THR A 230 -0.06 -7.55 14.45
CA THR A 230 -0.74 -6.77 15.50
C THR A 230 -0.16 -5.37 15.56
N ILE A 231 -0.99 -4.33 15.54
CA ILE A 231 -0.49 -2.95 15.74
C ILE A 231 0.08 -2.81 17.16
N ILE A 232 1.23 -2.16 17.28
CA ILE A 232 1.73 -1.64 18.56
C ILE A 232 1.28 -0.18 18.70
N PRO A 233 0.32 0.14 19.58
CA PRO A 233 -0.10 1.53 19.78
C PRO A 233 1.03 2.36 20.36
N TYR A 234 1.28 3.53 19.77
CA TYR A 234 2.27 4.48 20.27
C TYR A 234 1.76 5.92 20.21
N SER A 235 2.41 6.79 20.97
CA SER A 235 2.19 8.24 20.98
C SER A 235 3.53 8.95 21.04
N ILE A 236 3.69 9.97 20.19
CA ILE A 236 4.86 10.84 20.18
C ILE A 236 4.50 12.08 21.01
N GLY A 237 4.98 12.11 22.25
CA GLY A 237 4.87 13.27 23.13
C GLY A 237 5.97 14.31 22.89
N ILE A 238 5.89 15.44 23.59
CA ILE A 238 6.86 16.55 23.47
C ILE A 238 8.27 16.12 23.94
N GLU A 239 8.35 15.32 25.01
CA GLU A 239 9.62 14.93 25.63
C GLU A 239 10.01 13.47 25.40
N ARG A 240 9.02 12.59 25.17
CA ARG A 240 9.23 11.16 25.00
C ARG A 240 8.15 10.51 24.15
N MET A 241 8.56 9.49 23.42
CA MET A 241 7.66 8.51 22.83
C MET A 241 7.22 7.51 23.90
N THR A 242 5.95 7.11 23.86
CA THR A 242 5.40 6.01 24.67
C THR A 242 4.70 5.01 23.76
N TYR A 243 4.86 3.72 24.03
CA TYR A 243 4.08 2.67 23.37
C TYR A 243 3.47 1.74 24.41
N THR A 244 2.45 0.99 24.00
CA THR A 244 1.84 -0.08 24.80
C THR A 244 2.01 -1.38 24.04
N LEU A 245 2.65 -2.36 24.66
CA LEU A 245 2.80 -3.67 24.03
C LEU A 245 1.48 -4.45 24.09
N PRO A 246 1.18 -5.26 23.07
CA PRO A 246 0.19 -6.32 23.20
C PRO A 246 0.57 -7.23 24.38
N PHE A 247 -0.41 -7.63 25.19
CA PHE A 247 -0.19 -8.46 26.38
C PHE A 247 0.60 -9.74 26.06
N GLU A 248 0.33 -10.37 24.92
CA GLU A 248 1.02 -11.58 24.50
C GLU A 248 2.51 -11.36 24.17
N LEU A 249 2.90 -10.17 23.72
CA LEU A 249 4.30 -9.83 23.49
C LEU A 249 5.00 -9.56 24.82
N GLU A 250 4.35 -8.82 25.73
CA GLU A 250 4.88 -8.53 27.06
C GLU A 250 5.16 -9.81 27.85
N ASP A 251 4.21 -10.76 27.88
CA ASP A 251 4.37 -12.07 28.56
C ASP A 251 5.50 -12.92 27.98
N ARG A 252 5.90 -12.69 26.72
CA ARG A 252 6.94 -13.47 26.04
C ARG A 252 8.35 -12.97 26.30
N LEU A 253 8.50 -11.72 26.74
CA LEU A 253 9.81 -11.10 26.95
C LEU A 253 10.41 -11.41 28.34
N TYR A 254 9.59 -11.93 29.27
CA TYR A 254 9.95 -12.27 30.65
C TYR A 254 9.90 -13.78 30.92
#